data_AF-A0A2W6C7L4-F1
#
_entry.id   AF-A0A2W6C7L4-F1
#
_cell.length_a   1.000
_cell.length_b   1.000
_cell.length_c   1.000
_cell.angle_alpha   90.00
_cell.angle_beta   90.00
_cell.angle_gamma   90.00
#
_symmetry.space_group_name_H-M   'P 1'
#
loop_
_entity.id
_entity.type
_entity.pdbx_description
1 polymer ?
#
loop_
_entity_poly.entity_id
_entity_poly.type
_entity_poly.pdbx_seq_one_letter_code
_entity_poly.pdbx_strand_id
1 'polypeptide(L)'
;MFDQHERAHLYTLAGSQSSLPERECQLLRPAVHAMLEALMPLPACVVNARLDILAYNATYGRLVADLDTMAFEDRNSLWLMFTQPAWRAAVVDWDDAVPRLVAQYRAGMAAHVGEPVWKCLLKRLQDASPEFREMWDRHEVETPENRTKQVLNPHVGMLNLDFTHLYFGPRIGTRLTTYTPADEQTAARLRELAELTVRAAA
;
A
#
# COMPACT_ATOMS: atom_id res chain seq x y z
N MET A 1 -11.64 -5.06 35.56
CA MET A 1 -10.51 -4.74 34.66
C MET A 1 -10.94 -5.21 33.29
N PHE A 2 -11.29 -4.30 32.38
CA PHE A 2 -11.84 -4.67 31.07
C PHE A 2 -10.74 -5.28 30.19
N ASP A 3 -11.06 -6.38 29.54
CA ASP A 3 -10.19 -7.06 28.58
C ASP A 3 -9.89 -6.14 27.38
N GLN A 4 -8.78 -6.38 26.69
CA GLN A 4 -8.34 -5.58 25.54
C GLN A 4 -9.40 -5.57 24.42
N HIS A 5 -10.18 -6.65 24.28
CA HIS A 5 -11.32 -6.73 23.37
C HIS A 5 -12.51 -5.87 23.82
N GLU A 6 -12.78 -5.81 25.12
CA GLU A 6 -13.86 -4.99 25.68
C GLU A 6 -13.54 -3.49 25.56
N ARG A 7 -12.27 -3.11 25.71
CA ARG A 7 -11.82 -1.73 25.48
C ARG A 7 -11.97 -1.31 24.02
N ALA A 8 -11.57 -2.16 23.08
CA ALA A 8 -11.74 -1.89 21.64
C ALA A 8 -13.23 -1.77 21.25
N HIS A 9 -14.09 -2.59 21.85
CA HIS A 9 -15.54 -2.51 21.65
C HIS A 9 -16.14 -1.22 22.25
N LEU A 10 -15.69 -0.82 23.45
CA LEU A 10 -16.12 0.41 24.12
C LEU A 10 -15.67 1.68 23.37
N TYR A 11 -14.47 1.71 22.79
CA TYR A 11 -14.03 2.84 21.95
C TYR A 11 -14.83 2.95 20.64
N THR A 12 -15.32 1.82 20.12
CA THR A 12 -16.21 1.79 18.95
C THR A 12 -17.59 2.37 19.30
N LEU A 13 -18.11 2.06 20.50
CA LEU A 13 -19.39 2.58 21.01
C LEU A 13 -19.30 4.06 21.45
N ALA A 14 -18.14 4.52 21.88
CA ALA A 14 -17.94 5.87 22.46
C ALA A 14 -17.79 7.01 21.43
N GLY A 15 -17.82 6.74 20.13
CA GLY A 15 -17.86 7.79 19.10
C GLY A 15 -16.64 8.74 19.05
N SER A 16 -15.54 8.41 19.75
CA SER A 16 -14.30 9.20 19.74
C SER A 16 -13.71 9.27 18.34
N GLN A 17 -13.81 10.42 17.66
CA GLN A 17 -13.39 10.62 16.27
C GLN A 17 -11.86 10.63 16.12
N SER A 18 -11.18 9.52 16.41
CA SER A 18 -9.95 9.21 15.68
C SER A 18 -10.33 8.91 14.23
N SER A 19 -9.56 9.42 13.28
CA SER A 19 -9.81 9.14 11.87
C SER A 19 -9.78 7.62 11.64
N LEU A 20 -10.65 7.07 10.78
CA LEU A 20 -10.65 5.64 10.46
C LEU A 20 -9.23 5.10 10.14
N PRO A 21 -8.35 5.84 9.43
CA PRO A 21 -6.97 5.44 9.21
C PRO A 21 -6.14 5.30 10.50
N GLU A 22 -6.27 6.21 11.48
CA GLU A 22 -5.59 6.09 12.79
C GLU A 22 -6.05 4.85 13.56
N ARG A 23 -7.34 4.52 13.49
CA ARG A 23 -7.89 3.31 14.14
C ARG A 23 -7.36 2.04 13.48
N GLU A 24 -7.32 2.00 12.15
CA GLU A 24 -6.80 0.86 11.37
C GLU A 24 -5.30 0.63 11.62
N CYS A 25 -4.50 1.69 11.76
CA CYS A 25 -3.09 1.59 12.17
C CYS A 25 -2.91 1.13 13.62
N GLN A 26 -3.71 1.65 14.55
CA GLN A 26 -3.65 1.22 15.96
C GLN A 26 -4.07 -0.25 16.15
N LEU A 27 -4.82 -0.82 15.21
CA LEU A 27 -5.22 -2.23 15.20
C LEU A 27 -4.13 -3.17 14.70
N LEU A 28 -3.01 -2.65 14.15
CA LEU A 28 -1.88 -3.49 13.77
C LEU A 28 -1.17 -3.99 15.03
N ARG A 29 -1.48 -5.24 15.39
CA ARG A 29 -0.87 -5.93 16.53
C ARG A 29 0.66 -5.93 16.38
N PRO A 30 1.43 -5.90 17.49
CA PRO A 30 2.90 -6.04 17.46
C PRO A 30 3.40 -7.23 16.63
N ALA A 31 2.62 -8.32 16.57
CA ALA A 31 2.91 -9.48 15.74
C ALA A 31 3.00 -9.17 14.23
N VAL A 32 2.23 -8.20 13.72
CA VAL A 32 2.27 -7.81 12.31
C VAL A 32 3.58 -7.06 12.00
N HIS A 33 4.03 -6.19 12.91
CA HIS A 33 5.34 -5.54 12.78
C HIS A 33 6.47 -6.56 12.85
N ALA A 34 6.44 -7.50 13.80
CA ALA A 34 7.44 -8.56 13.89
C ALA A 34 7.50 -9.42 12.61
N MET A 35 6.34 -9.67 11.99
CA MET A 35 6.26 -10.39 10.71
C MET A 35 6.85 -9.56 9.55
N LEU A 36 6.56 -8.26 9.48
CA LEU A 36 7.13 -7.37 8.46
C LEU A 36 8.67 -7.33 8.53
N GLU A 37 9.21 -7.26 9.74
CA GLU A 37 10.66 -7.30 9.99
C GLU A 37 11.26 -8.65 9.57
N ALA A 38 10.61 -9.76 9.94
CA ALA A 38 11.08 -11.11 9.59
C ALA A 38 11.05 -11.42 8.09
N LEU A 39 10.29 -10.65 7.29
CA LEU A 39 10.22 -10.82 5.84
C LEU A 39 11.40 -10.16 5.10
N MET A 40 12.20 -9.33 5.76
CA MET A 40 13.38 -8.74 5.12
C MET A 40 14.38 -9.83 4.68
N PRO A 41 15.01 -9.71 3.50
CA PRO A 41 15.11 -8.51 2.64
C PRO A 41 13.92 -8.31 1.68
N LEU A 42 12.88 -9.14 1.71
CA LEU A 42 11.74 -8.99 0.80
C LEU A 42 10.93 -7.74 1.17
N PRO A 43 10.63 -6.83 0.22
CA PRO A 43 9.72 -5.73 0.48
C PRO A 43 8.35 -6.27 0.89
N ALA A 44 7.78 -5.68 1.95
CA ALA A 44 6.46 -6.04 2.41
C ALA A 44 5.72 -4.82 2.98
N CYS A 45 4.41 -4.77 2.74
CA CYS A 45 3.53 -3.74 3.29
C CYS A 45 2.16 -4.30 3.65
N VAL A 46 1.50 -3.66 4.60
CA VAL A 46 0.10 -3.89 4.95
C VAL A 46 -0.72 -2.77 4.36
N VAL A 47 -1.72 -3.12 3.56
CA VAL A 47 -2.63 -2.16 2.91
C VAL A 47 -4.08 -2.51 3.24
N ASN A 48 -4.93 -1.50 3.33
CA ASN A 48 -6.37 -1.69 3.41
C ASN A 48 -7.02 -1.73 2.00
N ALA A 49 -8.35 -1.85 1.96
CA ALA A 49 -9.11 -1.94 0.72
C ALA A 49 -9.04 -0.67 -0.11
N ARG A 50 -8.81 0.49 0.52
CA ARG A 50 -8.63 1.80 -0.12
C ARG A 50 -7.22 2.00 -0.69
N LEU A 51 -6.32 1.04 -0.47
CA LEU A 51 -4.90 1.11 -0.82
C LEU A 51 -4.08 2.04 0.08
N ASP A 52 -4.61 2.41 1.26
CA ASP A 52 -3.84 3.09 2.29
C ASP A 52 -2.78 2.11 2.84
N ILE A 53 -1.54 2.56 2.93
CA ILE A 53 -0.40 1.82 3.44
C ILE A 53 -0.38 2.00 4.95
N LEU A 54 -0.81 0.97 5.68
CA LEU A 54 -0.95 1.01 7.13
C LEU A 54 0.36 0.71 7.86
N ALA A 55 1.21 -0.13 7.27
CA ALA A 55 2.56 -0.44 7.75
C ALA A 55 3.41 -1.02 6.62
N TYR A 56 4.74 -0.98 6.78
CA TYR A 56 5.69 -1.55 5.83
C TYR A 56 7.02 -1.86 6.53
N ASN A 57 7.82 -2.71 5.91
CA ASN A 57 9.21 -2.91 6.34
C ASN A 57 10.15 -1.93 5.64
N ALA A 58 11.36 -1.78 6.19
CA ALA A 58 12.32 -0.79 5.71
C ALA A 58 12.68 -0.97 4.22
N THR A 59 12.77 -2.21 3.72
CA THR A 59 13.04 -2.46 2.30
C THR A 59 11.92 -1.92 1.40
N TYR A 60 10.65 -2.07 1.80
CA TYR A 60 9.53 -1.49 1.05
C TYR A 60 9.58 0.04 1.04
N GLY A 61 9.96 0.68 2.15
CA GLY A 61 10.19 2.13 2.21
C GLY A 61 11.30 2.63 1.26
N ARG A 62 12.24 1.77 0.86
CA ARG A 62 13.26 2.10 -0.16
C ARG A 62 12.87 1.68 -1.57
N LEU A 63 11.79 0.92 -1.74
CA LEU A 63 11.42 0.35 -3.03
C LEU A 63 10.96 1.42 -4.02
N VAL A 64 10.19 2.40 -3.55
CA VAL A 64 9.46 3.36 -4.42
C VAL A 64 9.49 4.81 -3.95
N ALA A 65 9.38 5.08 -2.65
CA ALA A 65 9.48 6.43 -2.10
C ALA A 65 9.70 6.40 -0.58
N ASP A 66 10.27 7.48 -0.04
CA ASP A 66 10.44 7.68 1.39
C ASP A 66 9.10 8.00 2.08
N LEU A 67 8.38 6.93 2.45
CA LEU A 67 7.08 7.01 3.11
C LEU A 67 7.15 7.65 4.50
N ASP A 68 8.31 7.62 5.17
CA ASP A 68 8.47 8.17 6.52
C ASP A 68 8.38 9.70 6.51
N THR A 69 8.74 10.33 5.40
CA THR A 69 8.64 11.79 5.22
C THR A 69 7.22 12.28 4.89
N MET A 70 6.29 11.37 4.64
CA MET A 70 4.93 11.67 4.20
C MET A 70 3.95 11.64 5.36
N ALA A 71 2.97 12.55 5.33
CA ALA A 71 1.81 12.48 6.22
C ALA A 71 1.03 11.18 5.99
N PHE A 72 0.43 10.62 7.04
CA PHE A 72 -0.15 9.28 6.98
C PHE A 72 -1.30 9.19 5.96
N GLU A 73 -2.12 10.23 5.88
CA GLU A 73 -3.19 10.42 4.90
C GLU A 73 -2.74 10.44 3.43
N ASP A 74 -1.44 10.65 3.20
CA ASP A 74 -0.82 10.68 1.87
C ASP A 74 -0.14 9.36 1.54
N ARG A 75 -0.01 8.44 2.50
CA ARG A 75 0.55 7.09 2.31
C ARG A 75 -0.50 6.18 1.68
N ASN A 76 -1.00 6.54 0.52
CA ASN A 76 -1.92 5.72 -0.26
C ASN A 76 -1.27 5.35 -1.59
N SER A 77 -1.24 4.06 -1.93
CA SER A 77 -0.53 3.57 -3.13
C SER A 77 -1.04 4.22 -4.42
N LEU A 78 -2.36 4.46 -4.52
CA LEU A 78 -2.97 5.08 -5.68
C LEU A 78 -2.67 6.58 -5.73
N TRP A 79 -2.79 7.28 -4.59
CA TRP A 79 -2.41 8.69 -4.46
C TRP A 79 -0.96 8.92 -4.89
N LEU A 80 -0.02 8.20 -4.28
CA LEU A 80 1.41 8.36 -4.53
C LEU A 80 1.78 8.07 -5.99
N MET A 81 1.10 7.11 -6.62
CA MET A 81 1.34 6.81 -8.03
C MET A 81 1.07 8.03 -8.94
N PHE A 82 0.04 8.82 -8.65
CA PHE A 82 -0.32 9.99 -9.44
C PHE A 82 0.36 11.29 -8.98
N THR A 83 0.77 11.40 -7.72
CA THR A 83 1.25 12.67 -7.16
C THR A 83 2.73 12.70 -6.82
N GLN A 84 3.40 11.55 -6.69
CA GLN A 84 4.81 11.49 -6.33
C GLN A 84 5.69 11.13 -7.55
N PRO A 85 6.53 12.06 -8.05
CA PRO A 85 7.35 11.83 -9.23
C PRO A 85 8.29 10.62 -9.12
N ALA A 86 8.87 10.38 -7.94
CA ALA A 86 9.74 9.22 -7.71
C ALA A 86 8.97 7.89 -7.85
N TRP A 87 7.72 7.85 -7.36
CA TRP A 87 6.87 6.68 -7.47
C TRP A 87 6.46 6.45 -8.92
N ARG A 88 6.09 7.52 -9.65
CA ARG A 88 5.79 7.45 -11.08
C ARG A 88 6.98 6.92 -11.88
N ALA A 89 8.18 7.45 -11.65
CA ALA A 89 9.38 7.03 -12.36
C ALA A 89 9.79 5.58 -12.08
N ALA A 90 9.37 5.03 -10.94
CA ALA A 90 9.65 3.64 -10.58
C ALA A 90 8.70 2.63 -11.25
N VAL A 91 7.53 3.06 -11.74
CA VAL A 91 6.56 2.18 -12.41
C VAL A 91 6.93 2.07 -13.88
N VAL A 92 7.42 0.89 -14.28
CA VAL A 92 7.84 0.62 -15.67
C VAL A 92 6.63 0.44 -16.58
N ASP A 93 5.72 -0.45 -16.20
CA ASP A 93 4.52 -0.77 -16.98
C ASP A 93 3.37 0.20 -16.64
N TRP A 94 3.62 1.51 -16.75
CA TRP A 94 2.64 2.53 -16.34
C TRP A 94 1.29 2.35 -17.06
N ASP A 95 1.33 2.25 -18.38
CA ASP A 95 0.13 2.19 -19.22
C ASP A 95 -0.75 0.96 -18.94
N ASP A 96 -0.15 -0.13 -18.46
CA ASP A 96 -0.86 -1.35 -18.10
C ASP A 96 -1.19 -1.44 -16.60
N ALA A 97 -0.31 -0.98 -15.71
CA ALA A 97 -0.49 -1.13 -14.26
C ALA A 97 -1.47 -0.10 -13.68
N VAL A 98 -1.45 1.13 -14.19
CA VAL A 98 -2.19 2.23 -13.61
C VAL A 98 -3.70 2.14 -13.87
N PRO A 99 -4.19 1.93 -15.12
CA PRO A 99 -5.63 1.78 -15.36
C PRO A 99 -6.25 0.64 -14.53
N ARG A 100 -5.51 -0.46 -14.38
CA ARG A 100 -5.95 -1.60 -13.56
C ARG A 100 -6.08 -1.25 -12.08
N LEU A 101 -5.14 -0.48 -11.52
CA LEU A 101 -5.25 -0.05 -10.13
C LEU A 101 -6.44 0.91 -9.93
N VAL A 102 -6.74 1.75 -10.92
CA VAL A 102 -7.95 2.60 -10.95
C VAL A 102 -9.22 1.74 -10.98
N ALA A 103 -9.25 0.71 -11.82
CA ALA A 103 -10.36 -0.23 -11.93
C ALA A 103 -10.60 -1.02 -10.63
N GLN A 104 -9.52 -1.47 -9.96
CA GLN A 104 -9.60 -2.12 -8.64
C GLN A 104 -10.14 -1.17 -7.57
N TYR A 105 -9.71 0.09 -7.58
CA TYR A 105 -10.23 1.09 -6.65
C TYR A 105 -11.73 1.32 -6.86
N ARG A 106 -12.19 1.40 -8.11
CA ARG A 106 -13.62 1.48 -8.45
C ARG A 106 -14.39 0.27 -7.95
N ALA A 107 -13.86 -0.94 -8.13
CA ALA A 107 -14.47 -2.17 -7.62
C ALA A 107 -14.63 -2.11 -6.09
N GLY A 108 -13.58 -1.67 -5.38
CA GLY A 108 -13.60 -1.48 -3.93
C GLY A 108 -14.66 -0.47 -3.48
N MET A 109 -14.78 0.67 -4.17
CA MET A 109 -15.77 1.70 -3.84
C MET A 109 -17.22 1.17 -3.84
N ALA A 110 -17.55 0.22 -4.72
CA ALA A 110 -18.90 -0.33 -4.81
C ALA A 110 -19.34 -1.06 -3.52
N ALA A 111 -18.39 -1.67 -2.80
CA ALA A 111 -18.66 -2.32 -1.50
C ALA A 111 -18.74 -1.32 -0.32
N HIS A 112 -18.33 -0.07 -0.54
CA HIS A 112 -18.15 0.94 0.52
C HIS A 112 -18.84 2.29 0.19
N VAL A 113 -19.93 2.28 -0.59
CA VAL A 113 -20.62 3.49 -1.08
C VAL A 113 -21.06 4.47 0.04
N GLY A 114 -21.34 3.93 1.23
CA GLY A 114 -21.74 4.71 2.41
C GLY A 114 -20.59 5.36 3.18
N GLU A 115 -19.33 5.05 2.84
CA GLU A 115 -18.16 5.53 3.58
C GLU A 115 -17.57 6.80 2.93
N PRO A 116 -17.61 7.97 3.61
CA PRO A 116 -17.17 9.24 3.02
C PRO A 116 -15.71 9.25 2.59
N VAL A 117 -14.85 8.50 3.28
CA VAL A 117 -13.40 8.44 3.03
C VAL A 117 -13.05 8.03 1.59
N TRP A 118 -13.83 7.12 0.98
CA TRP A 118 -13.63 6.71 -0.40
C TRP A 118 -13.95 7.85 -1.38
N LYS A 119 -15.06 8.58 -1.15
CA LYS A 119 -15.44 9.73 -1.98
C LYS A 119 -14.45 10.88 -1.86
N CYS A 120 -13.91 11.11 -0.65
CA CYS A 120 -12.88 12.11 -0.42
C CYS A 120 -11.61 11.81 -1.22
N LEU A 121 -11.10 10.58 -1.17
CA LEU A 121 -9.91 10.19 -1.93
C LEU A 121 -10.16 10.25 -3.44
N LEU A 122 -11.32 9.78 -3.93
CA LEU A 122 -11.70 9.91 -5.33
C LEU A 122 -11.65 11.37 -5.80
N LYS A 123 -12.31 12.28 -5.06
CA LYS A 123 -12.31 13.71 -5.40
C LYS A 123 -10.90 14.26 -5.40
N ARG A 124 -10.10 13.93 -4.39
CA ARG A 124 -8.70 14.37 -4.26
C ARG A 124 -7.86 13.94 -5.47
N LEU A 125 -8.00 12.70 -5.92
CA LEU A 125 -7.32 12.16 -7.11
C LEU A 125 -7.77 12.87 -8.40
N GLN A 126 -9.08 13.08 -8.59
CA GLN A 126 -9.62 13.78 -9.76
C GLN A 126 -9.15 15.24 -9.84
N ASP A 127 -8.98 15.90 -8.69
CA ASP A 127 -8.49 17.27 -8.60
C ASP A 127 -6.97 17.34 -8.87
N ALA A 128 -6.21 16.33 -8.43
CA ALA A 128 -4.75 16.29 -8.52
C ALA A 128 -4.21 15.82 -9.88
N SER A 129 -4.93 14.95 -10.60
CA SER A 129 -4.43 14.35 -11.84
C SER A 129 -5.50 14.30 -12.94
N PRO A 130 -5.32 15.04 -14.05
CA PRO A 130 -6.14 14.91 -15.25
C PRO A 130 -6.09 13.51 -15.86
N GLU A 131 -4.93 12.85 -15.80
CA GLU A 131 -4.74 11.48 -16.29
C GLU A 131 -5.56 10.48 -15.48
N PHE A 132 -5.59 10.63 -14.13
CA PHE A 132 -6.48 9.82 -13.30
C PHE A 132 -7.95 10.03 -13.68
N ARG A 133 -8.36 11.28 -13.92
CA ARG A 133 -9.74 11.60 -14.31
C ARG A 133 -10.13 10.90 -15.60
N GLU A 134 -9.26 10.95 -16.61
CA GLU A 134 -9.48 10.26 -17.88
C GLU A 134 -9.63 8.75 -17.69
N MET A 135 -8.72 8.12 -16.94
CA MET A 135 -8.78 6.69 -16.65
C MET A 135 -10.02 6.32 -15.85
N TRP A 136 -10.40 7.15 -14.87
CA TRP A 136 -11.62 6.96 -14.09
C TRP A 136 -12.84 6.98 -15.00
N ASP A 137 -12.95 7.94 -15.92
CA ASP A 137 -14.11 8.09 -16.80
C ASP A 137 -14.29 6.94 -17.82
N ARG A 138 -13.33 6.02 -17.93
CA ARG A 138 -13.45 4.77 -18.71
C ARG A 138 -14.35 3.72 -18.02
N HIS A 139 -14.66 3.89 -16.73
CA HIS A 139 -15.56 3.02 -15.96
C HIS A 139 -15.18 1.53 -15.91
N GLU A 140 -13.90 1.22 -16.09
CA GLU A 140 -13.38 -0.15 -16.01
C GLU A 140 -13.40 -0.70 -14.57
N VAL A 141 -13.62 -2.00 -14.42
CA VAL A 141 -13.67 -2.71 -13.14
C VAL A 141 -12.87 -4.00 -13.25
N GLU A 142 -11.96 -4.24 -12.31
CA GLU A 142 -11.08 -5.41 -12.34
C GLU A 142 -10.83 -5.94 -10.92
N THR A 143 -10.62 -7.25 -10.80
CA THR A 143 -10.22 -7.91 -9.55
C THR A 143 -8.71 -7.98 -9.41
N PRO A 144 -8.14 -7.88 -8.20
CA PRO A 144 -6.70 -8.07 -8.01
C PRO A 144 -6.24 -9.46 -8.46
N GLU A 145 -5.20 -9.51 -9.31
CA GLU A 145 -4.52 -10.75 -9.73
C GLU A 145 -3.04 -10.69 -9.36
N ASN A 146 -2.47 -11.79 -8.90
CA ASN A 146 -1.02 -11.89 -8.65
C ASN A 146 -0.27 -11.90 -9.98
N ARG A 147 0.67 -10.97 -10.16
CA ARG A 147 1.53 -10.89 -11.35
C ARG A 147 2.94 -10.42 -10.98
N THR A 148 3.87 -10.57 -11.92
CA THR A 148 5.17 -9.92 -11.86
C THR A 148 4.99 -8.42 -12.10
N LYS A 149 5.60 -7.59 -11.25
CA LYS A 149 5.66 -6.14 -11.32
C LYS A 149 7.10 -5.73 -11.57
N GLN A 150 7.32 -4.94 -12.61
CA GLN A 150 8.62 -4.32 -12.86
C GLN A 150 8.72 -2.99 -12.10
N VAL A 151 9.82 -2.83 -11.36
CA VAL A 151 10.13 -1.62 -10.61
C VAL A 151 11.53 -1.15 -10.97
N LEU A 152 11.65 0.09 -11.45
CA LEU A 152 12.94 0.73 -11.65
C LEU A 152 13.36 1.46 -10.38
N ASN A 153 14.19 0.82 -9.55
CA ASN A 153 14.67 1.41 -8.31
C ASN A 153 15.90 2.31 -8.57
N PRO A 154 15.95 3.54 -8.04
CA PRO A 154 17.06 4.46 -8.28
C PRO A 154 18.41 4.01 -7.69
N HIS A 155 18.40 3.08 -6.72
CA HIS A 155 19.61 2.63 -6.04
C HIS A 155 20.16 1.32 -6.61
N VAL A 156 19.28 0.37 -6.93
CA VAL A 156 19.69 -0.99 -7.33
C VAL A 156 19.27 -1.37 -8.76
N GLY A 157 18.60 -0.46 -9.49
CA GLY A 157 18.16 -0.67 -10.86
C GLY A 157 16.85 -1.46 -10.98
N MET A 158 16.70 -2.19 -12.09
CA MET A 158 15.48 -2.93 -12.40
C MET A 158 15.23 -4.11 -11.44
N LEU A 159 13.99 -4.25 -10.98
CA LEU A 159 13.53 -5.34 -10.12
C LEU A 159 12.30 -6.00 -10.74
N ASN A 160 12.34 -7.33 -10.93
CA ASN A 160 11.20 -8.13 -11.37
C ASN A 160 10.58 -8.81 -10.14
N LEU A 161 9.42 -8.33 -9.70
CA LEU A 161 8.84 -8.70 -8.41
C LEU A 161 7.49 -9.38 -8.56
N ASP A 162 7.38 -10.64 -8.15
CA ASP A 162 6.08 -11.29 -7.98
C ASP A 162 5.46 -10.82 -6.68
N PHE A 163 4.25 -10.25 -6.74
CA PHE A 163 3.54 -9.86 -5.53
C PHE A 163 2.49 -10.90 -5.13
N THR A 164 2.37 -11.11 -3.82
CA THR A 164 1.37 -12.02 -3.23
C THR A 164 0.58 -11.30 -2.16
N HIS A 165 -0.75 -11.43 -2.21
CA HIS A 165 -1.65 -10.88 -1.19
C HIS A 165 -2.08 -11.95 -0.17
N LEU A 166 -1.89 -11.64 1.11
CA LEU A 166 -2.31 -12.46 2.25
C LEU A 166 -3.31 -11.68 3.10
N TYR A 167 -4.56 -12.14 3.17
CA TYR A 167 -5.66 -11.43 3.83
C TYR A 167 -5.76 -11.81 5.31
N PHE A 168 -5.90 -10.81 6.20
CA PHE A 168 -5.93 -11.02 7.66
C PHE A 168 -7.27 -11.52 8.22
N GLY A 169 -8.25 -11.85 7.36
CA GLY A 169 -9.55 -12.35 7.79
C GLY A 169 -10.52 -12.62 6.63
N PRO A 170 -11.75 -13.09 6.94
CA PRO A 170 -12.72 -13.52 5.94
C PRO A 170 -13.35 -12.35 5.14
N ARG A 171 -13.22 -11.12 5.64
CA ARG A 171 -13.66 -9.92 4.93
C ARG A 171 -12.45 -9.27 4.24
N ILE A 172 -12.58 -9.10 2.92
CA ILE A 172 -11.64 -8.35 2.08
C ILE A 172 -11.56 -6.93 2.64
N GLY A 173 -10.43 -6.59 3.25
CA GLY A 173 -10.25 -5.32 3.93
C GLY A 173 -8.78 -5.02 4.05
N THR A 174 -8.12 -5.66 5.01
CA THR A 174 -6.68 -5.51 5.24
C THR A 174 -5.91 -6.72 4.74
N ARG A 175 -4.81 -6.47 4.01
CA ARG A 175 -3.94 -7.50 3.47
C ARG A 175 -2.46 -7.16 3.66
N LEU A 176 -1.65 -8.17 3.89
CA LEU A 176 -0.21 -8.12 3.70
C LEU A 176 0.08 -8.36 2.22
N THR A 177 0.93 -7.53 1.64
CA THR A 177 1.46 -7.71 0.28
C THR A 177 2.96 -7.90 0.38
N THR A 178 3.45 -9.04 -0.08
CA THR A 178 4.89 -9.35 -0.18
C THR A 178 5.34 -9.25 -1.62
N TYR A 179 6.60 -8.90 -1.84
CA TYR A 179 7.24 -8.83 -3.16
C TYR A 179 8.43 -9.78 -3.19
N THR A 180 8.30 -10.91 -3.89
CA THR A 180 9.36 -11.91 -4.07
C THR A 180 10.09 -11.69 -5.39
N PRO A 181 11.41 -11.94 -5.45
CA PRO A 181 12.16 -11.82 -6.69
C PRO A 181 11.72 -12.89 -7.70
N ALA A 182 11.45 -12.48 -8.94
CA ALA A 182 11.14 -13.40 -10.04
C ALA A 182 12.41 -14.04 -10.64
N ASP A 183 13.59 -13.53 -10.29
CA ASP A 183 14.89 -14.02 -10.76
C ASP A 183 16.02 -13.79 -9.73
N GLU A 184 17.16 -14.49 -9.91
CA GLU A 184 18.31 -14.39 -8.99
C GLU A 184 18.93 -12.99 -8.96
N GLN A 185 18.87 -12.26 -10.07
CA GLN A 185 19.41 -10.90 -10.16
C GLN A 185 18.61 -9.94 -9.25
N THR A 186 17.29 -10.03 -9.28
CA THR A 186 16.39 -9.29 -8.40
C THR A 186 16.61 -9.71 -6.94
N ALA A 187 16.83 -11.00 -6.67
CA ALA A 187 17.14 -11.48 -5.32
C ALA A 187 18.45 -10.88 -4.76
N ALA A 188 19.48 -10.72 -5.59
CA ALA A 188 20.72 -10.03 -5.21
C ALA A 188 20.47 -8.54 -4.96
N ARG A 189 19.79 -7.85 -5.87
CA ARG A 189 19.47 -6.41 -5.74
C ARG A 189 18.60 -6.08 -4.54
N LEU A 190 17.66 -6.95 -4.15
CA LEU A 190 16.86 -6.77 -2.94
C LEU A 190 17.70 -6.85 -1.66
N ARG A 191 18.73 -7.71 -1.64
CA ARG A 191 19.70 -7.74 -0.53
C ARG A 191 20.50 -6.45 -0.46
N GLU A 192 21.02 -5.98 -1.60
CA GLU A 192 21.71 -4.69 -1.69
C GLU A 192 20.83 -3.53 -1.19
N LEU A 193 19.55 -3.51 -1.61
CA LEU A 193 18.58 -2.50 -1.19
C LEU A 193 18.32 -2.55 0.32
N ALA A 194 18.19 -3.74 0.90
CA ALA A 194 18.02 -3.92 2.34
C ALA A 194 19.26 -3.47 3.12
N GLU A 195 20.47 -3.64 2.62
CA GLU A 195 21.66 -3.12 3.31
C GLU A 195 21.71 -1.57 3.34
N LEU A 196 21.12 -0.91 2.35
CA LEU A 196 21.01 0.56 2.33
C LEU A 196 20.05 1.08 3.41
N THR A 197 19.07 0.28 3.85
CA THR A 197 18.18 0.67 4.96
C THR A 197 18.94 0.66 6.29
N VAL A 198 19.74 -0.38 6.52
CA VAL A 198 20.54 -0.54 7.75
C VAL A 198 21.58 0.57 7.88
N ARG A 199 22.25 0.94 6.77
CA ARG A 199 23.26 2.01 6.75
C ARG A 199 22.69 3.41 7.00
N ALA A 200 21.41 3.65 6.70
CA ALA A 200 20.77 4.93 6.95
C ALA A 200 20.25 5.09 8.38
N ALA A 201 20.12 4.00 9.13
CA ALA A 201 19.66 3.99 10.51
C ALA A 201 20.81 3.97 11.55
N ALA A 202 22.07 3.86 11.10
CA ALA A 202 23.29 3.87 11.91
C ALA A 202 23.98 5.23 11.88
#